data_AF-A0A947Z864-F1
#
_entry.id   AF-A0A947Z864-F1
#
_cell.length_a   1.000
_cell.length_b   1.000
_cell.length_c   1.000
_cell.angle_alpha   90.00
_cell.angle_beta   90.00
_cell.angle_gamma   90.00
#
_symmetry.space_group_name_H-M   'P 1'
#
loop_
_entity.id
_entity.type
_entity.pdbx_description
1 polymer ?
#
loop_
_entity_poly.entity_id
_entity_poly.type
_entity_poly.pdbx_seq_one_letter_code
_entity_poly.pdbx_strand_id
1 'polypeptide(L)'
;MAHSIDCPACGAPIDMEDRFQEYIDCPYCATQSYIGDSTKALAAEGDTGSSEHATLANVYSRFYKGQQGTVDWGEGIKSFVVEGRFQYEYDGGYWSEWYLDVEGTGYWLHEDEGVYIMFIELPVEDLEKLEDLYYLYTETPDRITMGLSMPPLNSGATAWQLMEYGKATLVGQEGKLARKLPKGHSYIYFDGAGGGYRYTVEISAEGKAGVIHQGWPLEFEAFTVEDPDSSYGY
;
A
#
# COMPACT_ATOMS: atom_id res chain seq x y z
N MET A 1 -26.28 3.87 1.34
CA MET A 1 -27.22 4.31 0.27
C MET A 1 -26.57 4.02 -1.07
N ALA A 2 -27.35 3.56 -2.06
CA ALA A 2 -26.85 3.22 -3.39
C ALA A 2 -26.10 4.40 -4.01
N HIS A 3 -24.82 4.19 -4.31
CA HIS A 3 -24.02 5.14 -5.06
C HIS A 3 -24.45 5.03 -6.52
N SER A 4 -25.11 6.06 -7.07
CA SER A 4 -25.46 6.06 -8.49
C SER A 4 -24.33 6.70 -9.31
N ILE A 5 -24.10 6.18 -10.52
CA ILE A 5 -23.18 6.75 -11.50
C ILE A 5 -23.93 7.01 -12.81
N ASP A 6 -23.54 8.05 -13.55
CA ASP A 6 -24.11 8.29 -14.88
C ASP A 6 -23.37 7.47 -15.94
N CYS A 7 -24.11 6.74 -16.76
CA CYS A 7 -23.54 6.01 -17.88
C CYS A 7 -22.86 6.98 -18.87
N PRO A 8 -21.56 6.82 -19.20
CA PRO A 8 -20.86 7.73 -20.10
C PRO A 8 -21.38 7.67 -21.55
N ALA A 9 -22.06 6.58 -21.93
CA ALA A 9 -22.58 6.40 -23.28
C ALA A 9 -23.97 7.02 -23.49
N CYS A 10 -24.87 6.95 -22.50
CA CYS A 10 -26.27 7.40 -22.66
C CYS A 10 -26.76 8.39 -21.60
N GLY A 11 -25.95 8.67 -20.58
CA GLY A 11 -26.29 9.55 -19.47
C GLY A 11 -27.37 9.01 -18.51
N ALA A 12 -27.74 7.73 -18.63
CA ALA A 12 -28.70 7.12 -17.71
C ALA A 12 -28.03 6.79 -16.38
N PRO A 13 -28.72 7.01 -15.24
CA PRO A 13 -28.20 6.65 -13.93
C PRO A 13 -28.14 5.13 -13.79
N ILE A 14 -27.05 4.63 -13.24
CA ILE A 14 -26.82 3.24 -12.92
C ILE A 14 -26.65 3.16 -11.40
N ASP A 15 -27.52 2.41 -10.73
CA ASP A 15 -27.41 2.17 -9.29
C ASP A 15 -26.31 1.13 -9.05
N MET A 16 -25.28 1.48 -8.28
CA MET A 16 -24.27 0.50 -7.86
C MET A 16 -24.77 -0.24 -6.64
N GLU A 17 -24.85 -1.56 -6.76
CA GLU A 17 -25.24 -2.46 -5.67
C GLU A 17 -24.07 -2.68 -4.70
N ASP A 18 -22.83 -2.62 -5.22
CA ASP A 18 -21.61 -2.80 -4.45
C ASP A 18 -20.49 -1.85 -4.95
N ARG A 19 -19.80 -1.22 -4.00
CA ARG A 19 -18.59 -0.40 -4.24
C ARG A 19 -17.38 -1.21 -4.72
N PHE A 20 -17.47 -2.55 -4.67
CA PHE A 20 -16.45 -3.48 -5.14
C PHE A 20 -16.67 -4.00 -6.58
N GLN A 21 -17.71 -3.55 -7.29
CA GLN A 21 -17.93 -3.93 -8.70
C GLN A 21 -16.93 -3.25 -9.64
N GLU A 22 -16.12 -4.04 -10.34
CA GLU A 22 -15.15 -3.53 -11.33
C GLU A 22 -15.81 -3.09 -12.64
N TYR A 23 -16.90 -3.76 -13.00
CA TYR A 23 -17.65 -3.50 -14.22
C TYR A 23 -19.13 -3.44 -13.89
N ILE A 24 -19.83 -2.51 -14.55
CA ILE A 24 -21.27 -2.45 -14.50
C ILE A 24 -21.83 -2.34 -15.91
N ASP A 25 -22.86 -3.13 -16.19
CA ASP A 25 -23.63 -3.00 -17.41
C ASP A 25 -24.74 -1.98 -17.21
N CYS A 26 -24.80 -0.97 -18.08
CA CYS A 26 -25.92 -0.06 -18.08
C CYS A 26 -27.20 -0.80 -18.48
N PRO A 27 -28.25 -0.84 -17.63
CA PRO A 27 -29.49 -1.57 -17.94
C PRO A 27 -30.27 -0.92 -19.11
N TYR A 28 -29.93 0.31 -19.49
CA TYR A 28 -30.63 1.06 -20.53
C TYR A 28 -30.01 0.91 -21.92
N CYS A 29 -28.68 0.84 -22.01
CA CYS A 29 -27.98 0.82 -23.31
C CYS A 29 -27.02 -0.35 -23.47
N ALA A 30 -26.90 -1.24 -22.47
CA ALA A 30 -25.98 -2.38 -22.45
C ALA A 30 -24.50 -2.01 -22.63
N THR A 31 -24.13 -0.76 -22.38
CA THR A 31 -22.72 -0.37 -22.32
C THR A 31 -22.12 -0.84 -21.01
N GLN A 32 -21.10 -1.67 -21.09
CA GLN A 32 -20.28 -2.08 -19.94
C GLN A 32 -19.31 -0.93 -19.60
N SER A 33 -19.37 -0.44 -18.37
CA SER A 33 -18.51 0.64 -17.87
C SER A 33 -17.57 0.08 -16.80
N TYR A 34 -16.31 0.47 -16.84
CA TYR A 34 -15.33 0.12 -15.82
C TYR A 34 -15.38 1.14 -14.67
N ILE A 35 -15.50 0.65 -13.43
CA ILE A 35 -15.58 1.42 -12.19
C ILE A 35 -14.35 1.04 -11.36
N GLY A 36 -13.21 1.66 -11.65
CA GLY A 36 -12.05 1.53 -10.76
C GLY A 36 -12.14 2.52 -9.60
N ASP A 37 -11.75 2.09 -8.39
CA ASP A 37 -11.70 2.81 -7.09
C ASP A 37 -12.77 3.91 -6.92
N SER A 38 -13.74 3.62 -6.04
CA SER A 38 -14.87 4.47 -5.64
C SER A 38 -14.52 5.86 -5.07
N THR A 39 -13.26 6.29 -5.11
CA THR A 39 -12.86 7.70 -4.96
C THR A 39 -12.69 8.48 -6.27
N LYS A 40 -12.76 7.82 -7.43
CA LYS A 40 -12.75 8.41 -8.77
C LYS A 40 -13.93 7.89 -9.60
N ALA A 41 -15.12 8.42 -9.33
CA ALA A 41 -16.16 8.40 -10.34
C ALA A 41 -15.62 9.11 -11.61
N LEU A 42 -15.49 8.33 -12.69
CA LEU A 42 -15.29 8.76 -14.07
C LEU A 42 -13.96 9.49 -14.36
N ALA A 43 -12.86 8.75 -14.46
CA ALA A 43 -11.80 9.16 -15.37
C ALA A 43 -12.22 8.76 -16.79
N ALA A 44 -12.74 9.72 -17.57
CA ALA A 44 -12.63 9.62 -19.02
C ALA A 44 -11.13 9.47 -19.34
N GLU A 45 -10.79 8.49 -20.16
CA GLU A 45 -9.44 8.38 -20.74
C GLU A 45 -9.05 9.75 -21.33
N GLY A 46 -8.17 10.49 -20.66
CA GLY A 46 -7.74 11.80 -21.14
C GLY A 46 -7.35 12.89 -20.14
N ASP A 47 -7.30 12.67 -18.82
CA ASP A 47 -6.79 13.72 -17.94
C ASP A 47 -5.25 13.77 -17.90
N THR A 48 -4.70 14.40 -18.94
CA THR A 48 -3.34 14.96 -18.94
C THR A 48 -3.33 16.23 -18.10
N GLY A 49 -3.40 16.09 -16.77
CA GLY A 49 -3.64 17.20 -15.85
C GLY A 49 -2.50 17.42 -14.86
N SER A 50 -1.65 18.41 -15.15
CA SER A 50 -0.61 18.95 -14.28
C SER A 50 -1.10 19.24 -12.85
N SER A 51 -0.69 18.42 -11.89
CA SER A 51 -0.63 18.82 -10.49
C SER A 51 0.77 18.57 -9.96
N GLU A 52 1.29 19.55 -9.22
CA GLU A 52 2.58 19.48 -8.51
C GLU A 52 2.59 18.38 -7.42
N HIS A 53 1.48 17.66 -7.25
CA HIS A 53 1.29 16.59 -6.29
C HIS A 53 1.20 15.24 -7.00
N ALA A 54 1.63 14.21 -6.29
CA ALA A 54 1.57 12.83 -6.73
C ALA A 54 0.08 12.40 -6.76
N THR A 55 -0.39 11.83 -7.88
CA THR A 55 -1.79 11.41 -8.10
C THR A 55 -1.92 9.89 -8.01
N LEU A 56 -2.84 9.38 -7.19
CA LEU A 56 -3.06 7.94 -7.02
C LEU A 56 -3.47 7.25 -8.34
N ALA A 57 -2.79 6.15 -8.66
CA ALA A 57 -3.19 5.16 -9.64
C ALA A 57 -4.43 4.39 -9.15
N ASN A 58 -5.26 3.95 -10.09
CA ASN A 58 -6.51 3.26 -9.81
C ASN A 58 -6.22 1.77 -9.49
N VAL A 59 -5.97 1.47 -8.22
CA VAL A 59 -5.66 0.13 -7.73
C VAL A 59 -6.68 -0.21 -6.65
N TYR A 60 -7.35 -1.34 -6.82
CA TYR A 60 -8.37 -1.80 -5.87
C TYR A 60 -7.76 -2.02 -4.50
N SER A 61 -8.45 -1.48 -3.50
CA SER A 61 -8.13 -1.67 -2.10
C SER A 61 -9.42 -1.81 -1.30
N ARG A 62 -9.39 -2.65 -0.27
CA ARG A 62 -10.48 -2.68 0.73
C ARG A 62 -10.43 -1.50 1.70
N PHE A 63 -9.32 -0.76 1.69
CA PHE A 63 -9.08 0.37 2.55
C PHE A 63 -9.36 1.70 1.84
N TYR A 64 -9.82 2.68 2.62
CA TYR A 64 -9.97 4.05 2.16
C TYR A 64 -9.79 5.00 3.35
N LYS A 65 -9.33 6.22 3.07
CA LYS A 65 -9.12 7.22 4.12
C LYS A 65 -10.41 7.49 4.91
N GLY A 66 -10.30 7.48 6.23
CA GLY A 66 -11.38 7.68 7.18
C GLY A 66 -12.14 6.41 7.54
N GLN A 67 -11.81 5.26 6.93
CA GLN A 67 -12.40 3.99 7.30
C GLN A 67 -12.00 3.61 8.73
N GLN A 68 -12.96 3.07 9.45
CA GLN A 68 -12.78 2.56 10.80
C GLN A 68 -12.95 1.03 10.79
N GLY A 69 -12.41 0.37 11.79
CA GLY A 69 -12.51 -1.07 11.89
C GLY A 69 -11.78 -1.63 13.09
N THR A 70 -11.65 -2.95 13.09
CA THR A 70 -10.79 -3.67 14.03
C THR A 70 -9.78 -4.54 13.30
N VAL A 71 -8.61 -4.69 13.91
CA VAL A 71 -7.53 -5.55 13.41
C VAL A 71 -6.96 -6.40 14.54
N ASP A 72 -6.59 -7.64 14.23
CA ASP A 72 -5.82 -8.51 15.11
C ASP A 72 -4.59 -9.07 14.37
N TRP A 73 -3.40 -8.64 14.79
CA TRP A 73 -2.13 -9.11 14.24
C TRP A 73 -1.33 -9.99 15.22
N GLY A 74 -2.01 -10.56 16.21
CA GLY A 74 -1.39 -11.32 17.31
C GLY A 74 -1.24 -10.53 18.60
N GLU A 75 -1.63 -9.25 18.61
CA GLU A 75 -1.69 -8.37 19.78
C GLU A 75 -3.13 -8.23 20.34
N GLY A 76 -4.05 -9.06 19.85
CA GLY A 76 -5.48 -9.00 20.15
C GLY A 76 -6.22 -7.99 19.29
N ILE A 77 -7.55 -8.06 19.35
CA ILE A 77 -8.45 -7.21 18.54
C ILE A 77 -8.35 -5.76 19.03
N LYS A 78 -7.96 -4.85 18.12
CA LYS A 78 -7.79 -3.42 18.37
C LYS A 78 -8.55 -2.59 17.36
N SER A 79 -9.06 -1.43 17.78
CA SER A 79 -9.74 -0.50 16.88
C SER A 79 -8.74 0.32 16.09
N PHE A 80 -9.01 0.54 14.80
CA PHE A 80 -8.18 1.37 13.94
C PHE A 80 -8.99 2.40 13.15
N VAL A 81 -8.31 3.46 12.73
CA VAL A 81 -8.78 4.44 11.74
C VAL A 81 -7.71 4.56 10.64
N VAL A 82 -8.13 4.51 9.37
CA VAL A 82 -7.23 4.79 8.24
C VAL A 82 -7.06 6.30 8.10
N GLU A 83 -5.88 6.81 8.42
CA GLU A 83 -5.57 8.24 8.42
C GLU A 83 -5.01 8.73 7.09
N GLY A 84 -4.33 7.87 6.33
CA GLY A 84 -3.77 8.23 5.02
C GLY A 84 -3.24 7.06 4.22
N ARG A 85 -2.71 7.35 3.03
CA ARG A 85 -2.13 6.39 2.09
C ARG A 85 -0.91 6.97 1.40
N PHE A 86 0.13 6.17 1.23
CA PHE A 86 1.10 6.30 0.15
C PHE A 86 0.83 5.24 -0.92
N GLN A 87 1.12 5.58 -2.17
CA GLN A 87 1.11 4.63 -3.27
C GLN A 87 2.38 4.77 -4.07
N TYR A 88 3.01 3.63 -4.32
CA TYR A 88 4.28 3.52 -5.01
C TYR A 88 4.10 2.77 -6.31
N GLU A 89 4.86 3.17 -7.32
CA GLU A 89 5.05 2.45 -8.58
C GLU A 89 6.41 1.76 -8.55
N TYR A 90 6.45 0.52 -9.02
CA TYR A 90 7.65 -0.30 -9.17
C TYR A 90 7.54 -1.17 -10.44
N ASP A 91 8.58 -1.93 -10.74
CA ASP A 91 8.64 -2.74 -11.96
C ASP A 91 7.49 -3.77 -12.08
N GLY A 92 6.94 -4.22 -10.95
CA GLY A 92 5.82 -5.18 -10.89
C GLY A 92 4.43 -4.56 -10.90
N GLY A 93 4.28 -3.24 -10.74
CA GLY A 93 2.99 -2.57 -10.68
C GLY A 93 2.93 -1.48 -9.62
N TYR A 94 1.93 -1.56 -8.74
CA TYR A 94 1.71 -0.59 -7.68
C TYR A 94 1.37 -1.29 -6.37
N TRP A 95 1.97 -0.86 -5.27
CA TRP A 95 1.50 -1.21 -3.93
C TRP A 95 1.00 0.02 -3.19
N SER A 96 0.25 -0.21 -2.13
CA SER A 96 -0.25 0.83 -1.24
C SER A 96 0.24 0.62 0.18
N GLU A 97 0.57 1.73 0.84
CA GLU A 97 0.88 1.75 2.26
C GLU A 97 -0.13 2.64 2.97
N TRP A 98 -1.00 2.02 3.75
CA TRP A 98 -2.01 2.69 4.54
C TRP A 98 -1.45 3.07 5.90
N TYR A 99 -1.63 4.32 6.31
CA TYR A 99 -1.30 4.77 7.66
C TYR A 99 -2.52 4.58 8.56
N LEU A 100 -2.39 3.72 9.55
CA LEU A 100 -3.43 3.38 10.50
C LEU A 100 -3.14 4.01 11.86
N ASP A 101 -4.10 4.73 12.43
CA ASP A 101 -4.13 5.04 13.86
C ASP A 101 -4.82 3.88 14.58
N VAL A 102 -4.05 3.10 15.33
CA VAL A 102 -4.54 1.99 16.16
C VAL A 102 -4.48 2.41 17.62
N GLU A 103 -5.63 2.78 18.18
CA GLU A 103 -5.78 3.21 19.58
C GLU A 103 -4.79 4.32 20.00
N GLY A 104 -4.49 5.26 19.10
CA GLY A 104 -3.55 6.38 19.30
C GLY A 104 -2.11 6.08 18.91
N THR A 105 -1.82 4.88 18.38
CA THR A 105 -0.49 4.47 17.90
C THR A 105 -0.51 4.29 16.39
N GLY A 106 0.43 4.93 15.70
CA GLY A 106 0.54 4.84 14.25
C GLY A 106 1.22 3.56 13.76
N TYR A 107 0.62 2.90 12.78
CA TYR A 107 1.17 1.74 12.08
C TYR A 107 1.07 1.93 10.57
N TRP A 108 1.94 1.25 9.83
CA TRP A 108 1.83 1.16 8.37
C TRP A 108 1.27 -0.20 7.99
N LEU A 109 0.33 -0.23 7.06
CA LEU A 109 -0.19 -1.44 6.46
C LEU A 109 0.18 -1.44 4.98
N HIS A 110 1.09 -2.32 4.62
CA HIS A 110 1.38 -2.61 3.22
C HIS A 110 0.28 -3.51 2.66
N GLU A 111 -0.25 -3.13 1.50
CA GLU A 111 -1.22 -3.88 0.71
C GLU A 111 -0.71 -4.01 -0.73
N ASP A 112 -0.50 -5.25 -1.14
CA ASP A 112 -0.13 -5.61 -2.51
C ASP A 112 -0.83 -6.91 -2.91
N GLU A 113 -1.63 -6.87 -3.98
CA GLU A 113 -2.43 -7.99 -4.51
C GLU A 113 -3.20 -8.83 -3.43
N GLY A 114 -3.72 -8.17 -2.40
CA GLY A 114 -4.45 -8.83 -1.31
C GLY A 114 -3.57 -9.48 -0.24
N VAL A 115 -2.26 -9.30 -0.32
CA VAL A 115 -1.31 -9.58 0.76
C VAL A 115 -1.25 -8.36 1.68
N TYR A 116 -1.42 -8.60 2.98
CA TYR A 116 -1.42 -7.57 3.99
C TYR A 116 -0.25 -7.79 4.94
N ILE A 117 0.51 -6.74 5.20
CA ILE A 117 1.59 -6.80 6.19
C ILE A 117 1.52 -5.53 7.04
N MET A 118 1.30 -5.72 8.34
CA MET A 118 1.37 -4.63 9.31
C MET A 118 2.82 -4.39 9.67
N PHE A 119 3.31 -3.17 9.55
CA PHE A 119 4.71 -2.80 9.79
C PHE A 119 4.85 -1.76 10.88
N ILE A 120 5.99 -1.83 11.56
CA ILE A 120 6.60 -0.74 12.30
C ILE A 120 7.89 -0.30 11.63
N GLU A 121 8.20 0.99 11.73
CA GLU A 121 9.49 1.53 11.32
C GLU A 121 10.51 1.40 12.45
N LEU A 122 11.65 0.80 12.13
CA LEU A 122 12.82 0.68 12.98
C LEU A 122 13.96 1.51 12.39
N PRO A 123 14.71 2.24 13.23
CA PRO A 123 15.91 2.92 12.77
C PRO A 123 16.96 1.88 12.37
N VAL A 124 17.83 2.24 11.43
CA VAL A 124 18.98 1.41 11.11
C VAL A 124 20.10 1.71 12.10
N GLU A 125 20.52 0.69 12.85
CA GLU A 125 21.56 0.83 13.88
C GLU A 125 22.97 0.93 13.28
N ASP A 126 23.17 0.33 12.11
CA ASP A 126 24.46 0.18 11.46
C ASP A 126 24.39 0.65 10.00
N LEU A 127 24.93 1.85 9.76
CA LEU A 127 24.92 2.47 8.43
C LEU A 127 25.80 1.72 7.43
N GLU A 128 26.83 0.99 7.87
CA GLU A 128 27.67 0.19 6.97
C GLU A 128 26.83 -0.90 6.27
N LYS A 129 25.82 -1.46 6.96
CA LYS A 129 24.89 -2.42 6.34
C LYS A 129 24.02 -1.79 5.26
N LEU A 130 23.64 -0.52 5.40
CA LEU A 130 22.92 0.20 4.34
C LEU A 130 23.82 0.44 3.14
N GLU A 131 25.07 0.85 3.39
CA GLU A 131 26.07 1.04 2.33
C GLU A 131 26.34 -0.26 1.57
N ASP A 132 26.44 -1.39 2.28
CA ASP A 132 26.61 -2.71 1.68
C ASP A 132 25.42 -3.10 0.79
N LEU A 133 24.18 -2.89 1.26
CA LEU A 133 22.97 -3.15 0.46
C LEU A 133 22.89 -2.22 -0.76
N TYR A 134 23.21 -0.95 -0.57
CA TYR A 134 23.23 0.02 -1.65
C TYR A 134 24.27 -0.33 -2.71
N TYR A 135 25.49 -0.70 -2.29
CA TYR A 135 26.55 -1.18 -3.17
C TYR A 135 26.16 -2.49 -3.88
N LEU A 136 25.51 -3.41 -3.17
CA LEU A 136 25.00 -4.65 -3.75
C LEU A 136 24.01 -4.37 -4.88
N TYR A 137 23.09 -3.42 -4.70
CA TYR A 137 22.12 -3.01 -5.72
C TYR A 137 22.77 -2.28 -6.91
N THR A 138 23.63 -1.30 -6.63
CA THR A 138 24.11 -0.36 -7.65
C THR A 138 25.33 -0.84 -8.41
N GLU A 139 26.27 -1.50 -7.73
CA GLU A 139 27.58 -1.85 -8.28
C GLU A 139 27.72 -3.34 -8.58
N THR A 140 26.96 -4.21 -7.90
CA THR A 140 27.03 -5.66 -8.09
C THR A 140 25.67 -6.37 -8.15
N PRO A 141 24.71 -5.87 -8.96
CA PRO A 141 23.35 -6.45 -9.02
C PRO A 141 23.33 -7.92 -9.47
N ASP A 142 24.36 -8.36 -10.22
CA ASP A 142 24.56 -9.75 -10.64
C ASP A 142 24.77 -10.73 -9.48
N ARG A 143 25.08 -10.22 -8.28
CA ARG A 143 25.22 -11.01 -7.06
C ARG A 143 23.91 -11.19 -6.30
N ILE A 144 22.85 -10.47 -6.67
CA ILE A 144 21.55 -10.56 -6.01
C ILE A 144 20.77 -11.75 -6.58
N THR A 145 20.55 -12.76 -5.74
CA THR A 145 19.74 -13.94 -6.09
C THR A 145 18.55 -14.06 -5.14
N MET A 146 17.39 -14.47 -5.66
CA MET A 146 16.24 -14.79 -4.81
C MET A 146 16.59 -15.88 -3.79
N GLY A 147 16.14 -15.71 -2.55
CA GLY A 147 16.47 -16.58 -1.43
C GLY A 147 17.86 -16.34 -0.83
N LEU A 148 18.60 -15.33 -1.28
CA LEU A 148 19.88 -14.93 -0.69
C LEU A 148 19.70 -14.71 0.82
N SER A 149 20.54 -15.37 1.62
CA SER A 149 20.53 -15.19 3.07
C SER A 149 21.20 -13.88 3.41
N MET A 150 20.42 -12.97 3.98
CA MET A 150 20.83 -11.65 4.39
C MET A 150 21.15 -11.64 5.90
N PRO A 151 22.17 -10.87 6.33
CA PRO A 151 22.50 -10.76 7.73
C PRO A 151 21.38 -10.05 8.51
N PRO A 152 21.32 -10.22 9.85
CA PRO A 152 20.41 -9.46 10.70
C PRO A 152 20.53 -7.95 10.48
N LEU A 153 19.39 -7.28 10.33
CA LEU A 153 19.34 -5.84 10.05
C LEU A 153 19.81 -5.03 11.26
N ASN A 154 19.28 -5.34 12.45
CA ASN A 154 19.66 -4.73 13.72
C ASN A 154 20.11 -5.77 14.76
N SER A 155 20.64 -5.30 15.88
CA SER A 155 21.04 -6.14 17.00
C SER A 155 19.84 -6.94 17.53
N GLY A 156 19.99 -8.26 17.66
CA GLY A 156 18.92 -9.15 18.14
C GLY A 156 17.90 -9.57 17.07
N ALA A 157 17.97 -9.04 15.85
CA ALA A 157 17.20 -9.56 14.72
C ALA A 157 17.76 -10.91 14.24
N THR A 158 16.96 -11.65 13.48
CA THR A 158 17.41 -12.87 12.82
C THR A 158 17.91 -12.60 11.42
N ALA A 159 18.72 -13.51 10.88
CA ALA A 159 18.95 -13.55 9.44
C ALA A 159 17.61 -13.70 8.70
N TRP A 160 17.55 -13.19 7.49
CA TRP A 160 16.35 -13.18 6.65
C TRP A 160 16.72 -13.59 5.23
N GLN A 161 15.72 -14.00 4.45
CA GLN A 161 15.90 -14.39 3.06
C GLN A 161 15.30 -13.34 2.16
N LEU A 162 16.09 -12.88 1.19
CA LEU A 162 15.63 -11.95 0.17
C LEU A 162 14.57 -12.60 -0.71
N MET A 163 13.47 -11.90 -0.94
CA MET A 163 12.34 -12.35 -1.75
C MET A 163 12.06 -11.42 -2.90
N GLU A 164 12.33 -10.13 -2.72
CA GLU A 164 12.19 -9.13 -3.76
C GLU A 164 13.18 -8.00 -3.51
N TYR A 165 13.59 -7.31 -4.57
CA TYR A 165 14.32 -6.06 -4.47
C TYR A 165 14.02 -5.24 -5.71
N GLY A 166 14.11 -3.94 -5.58
CA GLY A 166 13.80 -3.07 -6.70
C GLY A 166 13.98 -1.61 -6.37
N LYS A 167 13.45 -0.78 -7.26
CA LYS A 167 13.29 0.65 -7.03
C LYS A 167 11.81 0.97 -7.07
N ALA A 168 11.38 1.78 -6.13
CA ALA A 168 10.01 2.26 -6.08
C ALA A 168 9.96 3.77 -6.07
N THR A 169 8.89 4.32 -6.66
CA THR A 169 8.69 5.76 -6.78
C THR A 169 7.30 6.12 -6.26
N LEU A 170 7.24 7.12 -5.38
CA LEU A 170 5.99 7.64 -4.87
C LEU A 170 5.20 8.33 -5.98
N VAL A 171 4.08 7.72 -6.35
CA VAL A 171 3.17 8.23 -7.39
C VAL A 171 1.92 8.89 -6.81
N GLY A 172 1.54 8.60 -5.58
CA GLY A 172 0.38 9.20 -4.93
C GLY A 172 0.47 9.24 -3.41
N GLN A 173 -0.16 10.24 -2.80
CA GLN A 173 -0.31 10.31 -1.34
C GLN A 173 -1.61 11.03 -0.96
N GLU A 174 -2.24 10.61 0.13
CA GLU A 174 -3.40 11.29 0.70
C GLU A 174 -3.50 11.18 2.22
N GLY A 175 -4.30 12.06 2.83
CA GLY A 175 -4.65 12.00 4.25
C GLY A 175 -3.61 12.60 5.20
N LYS A 176 -3.72 12.22 6.46
CA LYS A 176 -2.88 12.66 7.57
C LYS A 176 -1.79 11.62 7.81
N LEU A 177 -0.63 11.86 7.19
CA LEU A 177 0.53 10.97 7.24
C LEU A 177 1.51 11.47 8.30
N ALA A 178 2.30 10.56 8.88
CA ALA A 178 3.38 10.91 9.80
C ALA A 178 4.44 11.83 9.16
N ARG A 179 4.62 11.72 7.84
CA ARG A 179 5.50 12.53 7.00
C ARG A 179 4.86 12.79 5.65
N LYS A 180 5.25 13.87 4.99
CA LYS A 180 4.96 14.11 3.57
C LYS A 180 6.23 13.92 2.77
N LEU A 181 6.10 13.22 1.65
CA LEU A 181 7.21 12.97 0.73
C LEU A 181 6.97 13.75 -0.58
N PRO A 182 8.02 14.28 -1.21
CA PRO A 182 7.87 14.97 -2.48
C PRO A 182 7.42 14.00 -3.59
N LYS A 183 6.70 14.51 -4.59
CA LYS A 183 6.36 13.71 -5.79
C LYS A 183 7.63 13.20 -6.46
N GLY A 184 7.63 11.94 -6.89
CA GLY A 184 8.81 11.33 -7.50
C GLY A 184 9.91 10.97 -6.50
N HIS A 185 9.65 11.09 -5.19
CA HIS A 185 10.51 10.49 -4.17
C HIS A 185 10.67 9.00 -4.48
N SER A 186 11.90 8.52 -4.50
CA SER A 186 12.19 7.13 -4.82
C SER A 186 13.20 6.54 -3.86
N TYR A 187 13.06 5.25 -3.61
CA TYR A 187 14.00 4.46 -2.82
C TYR A 187 14.30 3.13 -3.51
N ILE A 188 15.44 2.57 -3.16
CA ILE A 188 15.76 1.17 -3.40
C ILE A 188 15.16 0.39 -2.24
N TYR A 189 14.50 -0.73 -2.51
CA TYR A 189 13.97 -1.60 -1.47
C TYR A 189 14.55 -3.01 -1.58
N PHE A 190 14.63 -3.68 -0.43
CA PHE A 190 14.89 -5.11 -0.33
C PHE A 190 13.86 -5.72 0.62
N ASP A 191 13.07 -6.65 0.10
CA ASP A 191 12.01 -7.32 0.84
C ASP A 191 12.36 -8.76 1.10
N GLY A 192 11.95 -9.25 2.27
CA GLY A 192 12.18 -10.64 2.62
C GLY A 192 11.53 -11.07 3.91
N ALA A 193 11.93 -12.24 4.39
CA ALA A 193 11.36 -12.84 5.58
C ALA A 193 12.40 -13.54 6.44
N GLY A 194 12.21 -13.50 7.76
CA GLY A 194 13.08 -14.18 8.72
C GLY A 194 12.52 -14.13 10.14
N GLY A 195 12.69 -15.22 10.89
CA GLY A 195 12.28 -15.25 12.31
C GLY A 195 10.78 -15.05 12.54
N GLY A 196 9.93 -15.34 11.54
CA GLY A 196 8.48 -15.14 11.61
C GLY A 196 7.99 -13.75 11.16
N TYR A 197 8.91 -12.85 10.77
CA TYR A 197 8.58 -11.50 10.32
C TYR A 197 8.82 -11.32 8.82
N ARG A 198 8.15 -10.31 8.27
CA ARG A 198 8.49 -9.66 6.99
C ARG A 198 9.42 -8.48 7.25
N TYR A 199 10.38 -8.28 6.37
CA TYR A 199 11.28 -7.13 6.42
C TYR A 199 11.29 -6.43 5.08
N THR A 200 11.24 -5.11 5.12
CA THR A 200 11.51 -4.24 3.97
C THR A 200 12.57 -3.24 4.39
N VAL A 201 13.70 -3.22 3.69
CA VAL A 201 14.74 -2.19 3.88
C VAL A 201 14.60 -1.17 2.78
N GLU A 202 14.20 0.05 3.12
CA GLU A 202 14.14 1.15 2.17
C GLU A 202 15.37 2.02 2.30
N ILE A 203 16.05 2.25 1.18
CA ILE A 203 17.29 3.03 1.09
C ILE A 203 17.05 4.19 0.15
N SER A 204 17.35 5.40 0.60
CA SER A 204 17.35 6.61 -0.24
C SER A 204 18.13 6.40 -1.53
N ALA A 205 17.73 7.07 -2.61
CA ALA A 205 18.39 6.95 -3.91
C ALA A 205 19.89 7.30 -3.87
N GLU A 206 20.32 8.12 -2.90
CA GLU A 206 21.72 8.49 -2.69
C GLU A 206 22.49 7.53 -1.77
N GLY A 207 21.83 6.51 -1.20
CA GLY A 207 22.45 5.53 -0.30
C GLY A 207 22.80 6.05 1.10
N LYS A 208 22.35 7.26 1.47
CA LYS A 208 22.78 7.96 2.70
C LYS A 208 21.85 7.81 3.89
N ALA A 209 20.63 7.36 3.65
CA ALA A 209 19.63 7.16 4.67
C ALA A 209 18.79 5.93 4.30
N GLY A 210 18.23 5.29 5.31
CA GLY A 210 17.30 4.20 5.15
C GLY A 210 16.47 3.95 6.39
N VAL A 211 15.45 3.12 6.24
CA VAL A 211 14.55 2.67 7.30
C VAL A 211 14.33 1.17 7.14
N ILE A 212 14.17 0.48 8.26
CA ILE A 212 13.76 -0.92 8.26
C ILE A 212 12.29 -0.96 8.65
N HIS A 213 11.47 -1.54 7.81
CA HIS A 213 10.12 -1.93 8.17
C HIS A 213 10.15 -3.39 8.62
N GLN A 214 9.80 -3.65 9.87
CA GLN A 214 9.58 -5.01 10.38
C GLN A 214 8.09 -5.22 10.54
N GLY A 215 7.57 -6.31 9.97
CA GLY A 215 6.14 -6.52 9.87
C GLY A 215 5.63 -7.92 10.11
N TRP A 216 4.35 -7.96 10.44
CA TRP A 216 3.54 -9.15 10.68
C TRP A 216 2.67 -9.40 9.45
N PRO A 217 2.84 -10.52 8.74
CA PRO A 217 1.93 -10.89 7.66
C PRO A 217 0.54 -11.17 8.24
N LEU A 218 -0.49 -10.69 7.57
CA LEU A 218 -1.88 -10.79 7.99
C LEU A 218 -2.73 -11.48 6.94
N GLU A 219 -3.62 -12.34 7.42
CA GLU A 219 -4.69 -12.91 6.62
C GLU A 219 -5.78 -11.85 6.38
N PHE A 220 -6.60 -12.06 5.36
CA PHE A 220 -7.70 -11.15 5.02
C PHE A 220 -8.67 -10.94 6.20
N GLU A 221 -8.93 -11.99 6.97
CA GLU A 221 -9.84 -12.00 8.12
C GLU A 221 -9.27 -11.29 9.35
N ALA A 222 -7.99 -10.93 9.35
CA ALA A 222 -7.39 -10.14 10.43
C ALA A 222 -8.07 -8.77 10.58
N PHE A 223 -8.73 -8.28 9.52
CA PHE A 223 -9.42 -6.99 9.50
C PHE A 223 -10.93 -7.14 9.42
N THR A 224 -11.64 -6.53 10.37
CA THR A 224 -13.05 -6.18 10.22
C THR A 224 -13.13 -4.70 9.88
N VAL A 225 -13.70 -4.36 8.74
CA VAL A 225 -13.90 -2.96 8.35
C VAL A 225 -15.35 -2.60 8.63
N GLU A 226 -15.57 -1.46 9.27
CA GLU A 226 -16.91 -0.92 9.40
C GLU A 226 -17.32 -0.38 8.03
N ASP A 227 -18.37 -0.99 7.47
CA ASP A 227 -19.02 -0.42 6.32
C ASP A 227 -19.90 0.73 6.81
N PRO A 228 -19.74 1.97 6.28
CA PRO A 228 -20.54 3.12 6.70
C PRO A 228 -22.06 2.93 6.52
N ASP A 229 -22.51 1.83 5.91
CA ASP A 229 -23.90 1.49 5.63
C ASP A 229 -24.42 0.21 6.35
N SER A 230 -23.77 -0.27 7.43
CA SER A 230 -24.22 -1.46 8.19
C SER A 230 -25.50 -1.28 9.05
N SER A 231 -26.42 -0.40 8.66
CA SER A 231 -27.72 -0.19 9.36
C SER A 231 -28.80 -1.22 9.02
N TYR A 232 -28.50 -2.28 8.28
CA TYR A 232 -29.45 -3.36 8.01
C TYR A 232 -29.01 -4.63 8.74
N GLY A 233 -29.48 -4.75 9.99
CA GLY A 233 -29.55 -6.03 10.67
C GLY A 233 -30.38 -7.03 9.85
N TYR A 234 -29.99 -8.30 9.93
CA TYR A 234 -30.72 -9.46 9.42
C TYR A 234 -32.22 -9.43 9.73
#